data_AF-M1B8X5-F1
#
_entry.id   AF-M1B8X5-F1
#
_cell.length_a   1.000
_cell.length_b   1.000
_cell.length_c   1.000
_cell.angle_alpha   90.00
_cell.angle_beta   90.00
_cell.angle_gamma   90.00
#
_symmetry.space_group_name_H-M   'P 1'
#
loop_
_entity.id
_entity.type
_entity.pdbx_description
1 polymer ?
#
loop_
_entity_poly.entity_id
_entity_poly.type
_entity_poly.pdbx_seq_one_letter_code
_entity_poly.pdbx_strand_id
1 'polypeptide(L)'
;MASNSTWTLEQHKKFQNALAIYGIDETPGMWCYLVRTTGKTEEEIKSYYEKLMVEIKKIESAPISLPRDEEAELEARNEEKDVD
;
A
#
# COMPACT_ATOMS: atom_id res chain seq x y z
N MET A 1 -1.87 -14.39 26.90
CA MET A 1 -2.94 -14.61 25.91
C MET A 1 -2.84 -13.47 24.91
N ALA A 2 -2.16 -13.67 23.78
CA ALA A 2 -2.15 -12.66 22.72
C ALA A 2 -3.56 -12.64 22.14
N SER A 3 -4.29 -11.55 22.37
CA SER A 3 -5.57 -11.29 21.73
C SER A 3 -5.32 -11.26 20.23
N ASN A 4 -5.68 -12.35 19.53
CA ASN A 4 -5.81 -12.38 18.08
C ASN A 4 -6.94 -11.42 17.71
N SER A 5 -6.60 -10.14 17.68
CA SER A 5 -7.49 -9.03 17.42
C SER A 5 -7.71 -8.97 15.91
N THR A 6 -8.49 -9.92 15.39
CA THR A 6 -8.84 -10.01 13.97
C THR A 6 -9.40 -8.67 13.51
N TRP A 7 -8.81 -8.10 12.47
CA TRP A 7 -9.30 -6.87 11.86
C TRP A 7 -10.61 -7.17 11.14
N THR A 8 -11.68 -6.47 11.49
CA THR A 8 -12.94 -6.58 10.75
C THR A 8 -12.86 -5.80 9.44
N LEU A 9 -13.72 -6.14 8.48
CA LEU A 9 -13.81 -5.41 7.22
C LEU A 9 -14.11 -3.92 7.44
N GLU A 10 -14.94 -3.60 8.44
CA GLU A 10 -15.28 -2.23 8.78
C GLU A 10 -14.08 -1.47 9.38
N GLN A 11 -13.30 -2.11 10.27
CA GLN A 11 -12.08 -1.54 10.82
C GLN A 11 -11.04 -1.28 9.73
N HIS A 12 -10.88 -2.23 8.81
CA HIS A 12 -9.98 -2.09 7.67
C HIS A 12 -10.38 -0.92 6.76
N LYS A 13 -11.68 -0.78 6.45
CA LYS A 13 -12.19 0.36 5.68
C LYS A 13 -11.93 1.70 6.37
N LYS A 14 -12.17 1.80 7.69
CA LYS A 14 -11.87 3.02 8.46
C LYS A 14 -10.38 3.35 8.43
N PHE A 15 -9.53 2.33 8.53
CA PHE A 15 -8.09 2.48 8.42
C PHE A 15 -7.65 3.01 7.05
N GLN A 16 -8.14 2.41 5.96
CA GLN A 16 -7.85 2.89 4.60
C GLN A 16 -8.37 4.32 4.36
N ASN A 17 -9.57 4.65 4.85
CA ASN A 17 -10.09 6.02 4.74
C ASN A 17 -9.22 7.03 5.48
N ALA A 18 -8.71 6.68 6.65
CA ALA A 18 -7.78 7.55 7.36
C ALA A 18 -6.48 7.75 6.55
N LEU A 19 -5.92 6.68 5.98
CA LEU A 19 -4.74 6.79 5.10
C LEU A 19 -5.02 7.62 3.85
N ALA A 20 -6.25 7.59 3.31
CA ALA A 20 -6.62 8.44 2.18
C ALA A 20 -6.66 9.94 2.55
N ILE A 21 -6.91 10.27 3.81
CA ILE A 21 -6.97 11.66 4.30
C ILE A 21 -5.58 12.17 4.69
N TYR A 22 -4.83 11.38 5.46
CA TYR A 22 -3.53 11.78 6.01
C TYR A 22 -2.34 11.41 5.11
N GLY A 23 -2.56 10.57 4.10
CA GLY A 23 -1.50 10.00 3.28
C GLY A 23 -0.82 8.79 3.96
N ILE A 24 0.23 8.30 3.30
CA ILE A 24 1.17 7.31 3.83
C ILE A 24 2.34 7.96 4.60
N ASP A 25 2.32 9.29 4.68
CA ASP A 25 3.32 10.05 5.41
C ASP A 25 2.90 10.04 6.88
N GLU A 26 3.80 9.59 7.77
CA GLU A 26 3.52 9.39 9.19
C GLU A 26 3.17 10.72 9.89
N THR A 27 1.93 11.14 9.72
CA THR A 27 1.48 12.51 10.05
C THR A 27 1.13 12.59 11.54
N PRO A 28 1.61 13.62 12.25
CA PRO A 28 1.25 13.83 13.65
C PRO A 28 -0.26 13.89 13.83
N GLY A 29 -0.82 13.00 14.66
CA GLY A 29 -2.26 12.92 14.93
C GLY A 29 -3.01 11.84 14.15
N MET A 30 -2.43 11.26 13.09
CA MET A 30 -3.02 10.15 12.35
C MET A 30 -3.27 8.95 13.26
N TRP A 31 -2.29 8.59 14.08
CA TRP A 31 -2.36 7.45 15.00
C TRP A 31 -3.50 7.61 16.02
N CYS A 32 -3.68 8.81 16.58
CA CYS A 32 -4.77 9.09 17.53
C CYS A 32 -6.14 8.97 16.86
N TYR A 33 -6.28 9.46 15.61
CA TYR A 33 -7.50 9.32 14.82
C TYR A 33 -7.81 7.86 14.51
N LEU A 34 -6.80 7.06 14.14
CA LEU A 34 -6.93 5.64 13.86
C LEU A 34 -7.33 4.85 15.11
N VAL A 35 -6.72 5.11 16.27
CA VAL A 35 -7.10 4.50 17.56
C VAL A 35 -8.58 4.79 17.86
N ARG A 36 -8.99 6.05 17.70
CA ARG A 36 -10.37 6.48 17.99
C ARG A 36 -11.40 5.92 17.01
N THR A 37 -11.05 5.71 15.74
CA THR A 37 -11.97 5.23 14.71
C THR A 37 -12.06 3.71 14.64
N THR A 38 -10.95 3.01 14.83
CA THR A 38 -10.88 1.54 14.72
C THR A 38 -11.10 0.85 16.06
N GLY A 39 -10.88 1.56 17.18
CA GLY A 39 -10.95 1.02 18.54
C GLY A 39 -9.78 0.09 18.89
N LYS A 40 -8.74 0.04 18.04
CA LYS A 40 -7.51 -0.73 18.24
C LYS A 40 -6.47 0.09 19.00
N THR A 41 -5.49 -0.57 19.59
CA THR A 41 -4.36 0.15 20.22
C THR A 41 -3.42 0.73 19.16
N GLU A 42 -2.64 1.73 19.55
CA GLU A 42 -1.66 2.34 18.64
C GLU A 42 -0.64 1.31 18.13
N GLU A 43 -0.22 0.37 18.97
CA GLU A 43 0.71 -0.71 18.61
C GLU A 43 0.10 -1.66 17.57
N GLU A 44 -1.17 -2.04 17.73
CA GLU A 44 -1.87 -2.89 16.76
C GLU A 44 -2.00 -2.20 15.40
N ILE A 45 -2.28 -0.89 15.41
CA ILE A 45 -2.41 -0.08 14.20
C ILE A 45 -1.05 0.06 13.50
N LYS A 46 0.02 0.37 14.24
CA LYS A 46 1.38 0.47 13.69
C LYS A 46 1.86 -0.84 13.10
N SER A 47 1.67 -1.96 13.80
CA SER A 47 2.03 -3.28 13.27
C SER A 47 1.22 -3.64 12.01
N TYR A 48 -0.05 -3.24 11.94
CA TYR A 48 -0.88 -3.44 10.75
C TYR A 48 -0.42 -2.55 9.57
N TYR A 49 -0.05 -1.30 9.86
CA TYR A 49 0.50 -0.36 8.90
C TYR A 49 1.82 -0.85 8.29
N GLU A 50 2.75 -1.33 9.11
CA GLU A 50 4.02 -1.91 8.64
C GLU A 50 3.79 -3.07 7.67
N LYS A 51 2.85 -3.97 7.98
CA LYS A 51 2.48 -5.08 7.10
C LYS A 51 1.92 -4.58 5.78
N LEU A 52 1.05 -3.56 5.80
CA LEU A 52 0.52 -2.95 4.59
C LEU A 52 1.64 -2.34 3.73
N MET A 53 2.59 -1.62 4.34
CA MET A 53 3.72 -1.02 3.63
C MET A 53 4.63 -2.08 2.98
N VAL A 54 4.87 -3.20 3.66
CA VAL A 54 5.61 -4.33 3.10
C VAL A 54 4.89 -4.91 1.88
N GLU A 55 3.57 -5.09 1.95
CA GLU A 55 2.78 -5.60 0.81
C GLU A 55 2.74 -4.61 -0.36
N ILE A 56 2.59 -3.30 -0.11
CA ILE A 56 2.65 -2.26 -1.15
C ILE A 56 4.01 -2.30 -1.83
N LYS A 57 5.10 -2.28 -1.05
CA LYS A 57 6.45 -2.35 -1.59
C LYS A 57 6.68 -3.62 -2.41
N LYS A 58 6.08 -4.74 -2.00
CA LYS A 58 6.14 -6.00 -2.73
C LYS A 58 5.44 -5.88 -4.09
N ILE A 59 4.27 -5.25 -4.15
CA ILE A 59 3.54 -4.99 -5.40
C ILE A 59 4.34 -4.04 -6.30
N GLU A 60 4.90 -2.97 -5.77
CA GLU A 60 5.73 -2.01 -6.53
C GLU A 60 7.03 -2.63 -7.04
N SER A 61 7.63 -3.53 -6.25
CA SER A 61 8.85 -4.24 -6.63
C SER A 61 8.61 -5.43 -7.55
N ALA A 62 7.35 -5.87 -7.67
CA ALA A 62 7.01 -6.97 -8.55
C ALA A 62 7.20 -6.48 -9.99
N PRO A 63 8.12 -7.08 -10.76
CA PRO A 63 8.19 -6.77 -12.18
C PRO A 63 6.82 -7.08 -12.77
N ILE A 64 6.24 -6.10 -13.44
CA ILE A 64 5.11 -6.36 -14.32
C ILE A 64 5.69 -7.26 -15.41
N SER A 65 5.51 -8.57 -15.26
CA SER A 65 5.84 -9.53 -16.30
C SER A 65 4.84 -9.30 -17.43
N LEU A 66 5.14 -8.31 -18.28
CA LEU A 66 4.40 -8.11 -19.51
C LEU A 66 4.58 -9.39 -20.35
N PRO A 67 3.51 -9.92 -20.97
CA PRO A 67 3.67 -10.99 -21.93
C PRO A 67 4.66 -10.56 -23.02
N ARG A 68 5.52 -11.49 -23.44
CA ARG A 68 6.63 -11.28 -24.40
C ARG A 68 6.22 -10.51 -25.66
N ASP A 69 4.95 -10.60 -26.05
CA ASP A 69 4.43 -9.94 -27.24
C ASP A 69 4.35 -8.40 -27.08
N GLU A 70 4.15 -7.88 -25.86
CA GLU A 70 4.12 -6.43 -25.58
C GLU A 70 5.53 -5.84 -25.37
N GLU A 71 6.49 -6.66 -24.94
CA GLU A 71 7.89 -6.26 -24.78
C GLU A 71 8.55 -5.95 -26.14
N ALA A 72 8.23 -6.76 -27.16
CA ALA A 72 8.69 -6.53 -28.54
C ALA A 72 8.10 -5.26 -29.18
N GLU A 73 6.87 -4.88 -28.81
CA GLU A 73 6.19 -3.69 -29.33
C GLU A 73 6.75 -2.38 -28.74
N LEU A 74 7.24 -2.44 -27.48
CA LEU A 74 7.92 -1.32 -26.83
C LEU A 74 9.37 -1.15 -27.32
N GLU A 75 10.09 -2.24 -27.62
CA GLU A 75 11.42 -2.18 -28.26
C GLU A 75 11.34 -1.60 -29.68
N ALA A 76 10.39 -2.08 -30.50
CA ALA A 76 10.20 -1.58 -31.86
C ALA A 76 9.85 -0.08 -31.91
N ARG A 77 9.14 0.44 -30.91
CA ARG A 77 8.79 1.87 -30.81
C ARG A 77 9.96 2.74 -30.33
N ASN A 78 10.92 2.19 -29.60
CA ASN A 78 12.06 2.95 -29.09
C ASN A 78 13.19 3.09 -30.12
N GLU A 79 13.29 2.18 -31.11
CA GLU A 79 14.32 2.23 -32.17
C GLU A 79 14.00 3.18 -33.34
N GLU A 80 12.77 3.67 -33.49
CA GLU A 80 12.41 4.62 -34.56
C GLU A 80 12.80 6.09 -34.25
N LYS A 81 13.42 6.36 -33.08
CA LYS A 81 13.85 7.72 -32.68
C LYS A 81 15.32 8.06 -32.91
N ASP A 82 16.12 7.14 -33.44
CA ASP A 82 17.56 7.31 -33.68
C ASP A 82 17.92 7.26 -35.19
N VAL A 83 17.06 7.79 -36.06
CA VAL A 83 17.40 8.08 -37.46
C VAL A 83 17.07 9.54 -37.77
N ASP A 84 18.07 10.41 -37.55
CA ASP A 84 18.26 11.70 -38.24
C ASP A 84 19.58 11.62 -39.01
#